data_AF-A0A4Q3YXJ8-F1
#
_entry.id   AF-A0A4Q3YXJ8-F1
#
_cell.length_a   1.000
_cell.length_b   1.000
_cell.length_c   1.000
_cell.angle_alpha   90.00
_cell.angle_beta   90.00
_cell.angle_gamma   90.00
#
_symmetry.space_group_name_H-M   'P 1'
#
loop_
_entity.id
_entity.type
_entity.pdbx_description
1 polymer ?
#
loop_
_entity_poly.entity_id
_entity_poly.type
_entity_poly.pdbx_seq_one_letter_code
_entity_poly.pdbx_strand_id
1 'polypeptide(L)' 'MSKFAIRVQCPSRRGIVAAIAVFLADQGCNITDASQFDDLET' A
#
# COMPACT_ATOMS: atom_id res chain seq x y z
N MET A 1 -9.63 2.06 18.85
CA MET A 1 -8.74 2.07 17.67
C MET A 1 -9.60 2.12 16.42
N SER A 2 -9.33 3.07 15.53
CA SER A 2 -9.99 3.13 14.23
C SER A 2 -9.27 2.18 13.26
N LYS A 3 -10.02 1.47 12.43
CA LYS A 3 -9.50 0.62 11.36
C LYS A 3 -9.87 1.24 10.02
N PHE A 4 -8.91 1.29 9.12
CA PHE A 4 -9.09 1.84 7.78
C PHE A 4 -8.64 0.82 6.74
N ALA A 5 -9.30 0.82 5.59
CA ALA A 5 -8.90 0.07 4.42
C ALA A 5 -8.50 1.06 3.32
N ILE A 6 -7.28 0.93 2.80
CA ILE A 6 -6.74 1.80 1.76
C ILE A 6 -6.58 0.96 0.51
N ARG A 7 -7.04 1.49 -0.63
CA ARG A 7 -6.88 0.88 -1.95
C ARG A 7 -6.21 1.87 -2.87
N VAL A 8 -5.14 1.44 -3.52
CA VAL A 8 -4.38 2.24 -4.48
C VAL A 8 -4.42 1.53 -5.83
N GLN A 9 -4.69 2.29 -6.89
CA GLN A 9 -4.59 1.82 -8.28
C GLN A 9 -3.74 2.83 -9.04
N CYS A 10 -2.68 2.34 -9.68
CA CYS A 10 -1.75 3.14 -10.47
C CYS A 10 -1.00 2.23 -11.45
N PRO A 11 -0.38 2.79 -12.52
CA PRO A 11 0.53 2.02 -13.37
C PRO A 11 1.64 1.34 -12.55
N SER A 12 1.97 0.09 -12.90
CA SER A 12 2.98 -0.65 -12.15
C SER A 12 4.35 0.04 -12.26
N ARG A 13 4.97 0.26 -11.10
CA ARG A 13 6.34 0.77 -10.98
C ARG A 13 6.99 0.23 -9.73
N ARG A 14 8.31 0.05 -9.77
CA ARG A 14 9.08 -0.38 -8.61
C ARG A 14 8.94 0.66 -7.48
N GLY A 15 8.76 0.17 -6.25
CA GLY A 15 8.74 1.01 -5.05
C GLY A 15 7.38 1.52 -4.59
N ILE A 16 6.27 1.21 -5.28
CA ILE A 16 4.92 1.60 -4.82
C ILE A 16 4.65 1.11 -3.39
N VAL A 17 4.86 -0.18 -3.13
CA VAL A 17 4.60 -0.78 -1.81
C VAL A 17 5.50 -0.15 -0.74
N ALA A 18 6.78 0.06 -1.05
CA ALA A 18 7.72 0.68 -0.12
C ALA A 18 7.30 2.12 0.23
N ALA A 19 6.92 2.92 -0.76
CA ALA A 19 6.47 4.30 -0.54
C ALA A 19 5.22 4.36 0.35
N ILE A 20 4.24 3.48 0.12
CA ILE A 20 3.02 3.42 0.93
C ILE A 20 3.33 2.96 2.36
N ALA A 21 4.11 1.90 2.51
CA ALA A 21 4.45 1.35 3.82
C ALA A 21 5.25 2.36 4.68
N VAL A 22 6.22 3.05 4.08
CA VAL A 22 7.00 4.10 4.76
C VAL A 22 6.09 5.26 5.17
N PHE A 23 5.24 5.75 4.26
CA PHE A 23 4.30 6.82 4.60
C PHE A 23 3.38 6.46 5.78
N LEU A 24 2.80 5.25 5.78
CA LEU A 24 1.94 4.80 6.88
C LEU A 24 2.71 4.67 8.20
N ALA A 25 3.94 4.15 8.17
CA ALA A 25 4.80 4.05 9.33
C ALA A 25 5.16 5.44 9.90
N ASP A 26 5.49 6.41 9.04
CA ASP A 26 5.79 7.79 9.44
C ASP A 26 4.57 8.49 10.07
N GLN A 27 3.35 8.09 9.70
CA GLN A 27 2.11 8.56 10.32
C GLN A 27 1.74 7.78 11.61
N GLY A 28 2.59 6.89 12.09
CA GLY A 28 2.34 6.07 13.28
C GLY A 28 1.23 5.02 13.10
N CYS A 29 0.88 4.69 11.85
CA CYS A 29 -0.13 3.68 11.54
C CYS A 29 0.47 2.27 11.64
N ASN A 30 -0.35 1.32 12.08
CA ASN A 30 -0.02 -0.11 12.07
C ASN A 30 -0.70 -0.79 10.88
N ILE A 31 0.06 -1.54 10.07
CA ILE A 31 -0.47 -2.32 8.96
C ILE A 31 -0.82 -3.71 9.48
N THR A 32 -2.13 -4.00 9.59
CA THR A 32 -2.60 -5.30 10.11
C THR A 32 -2.78 -6.35 9.02
N ASP A 33 -2.99 -5.92 7.78
CA ASP A 33 -3.15 -6.77 6.60
C ASP A 33 -2.77 -5.96 5.35
N ALA A 34 -2.19 -6.63 4.34
CA ALA A 34 -1.83 -6.00 3.08
C ALA A 34 -1.92 -7.01 1.93
N SER A 35 -2.49 -6.58 0.81
CA SER A 35 -2.54 -7.35 -0.42
C SER A 35 -2.13 -6.46 -1.59
N GLN A 36 -1.36 -7.02 -2.52
CA GLN A 36 -0.95 -6.39 -3.76
C GLN A 36 -1.32 -7.31 -4.92
N PHE A 37 -1.70 -6.70 -6.04
CA PHE A 37 -1.94 -7.40 -7.29
C PHE A 37 -1.28 -6.58 -8.40
N ASP A 38 -0.46 -7.25 -9.21
CA ASP A 38 0.16 -6.66 -10.39
C ASP A 38 -0.46 -7.34 -11.61
N ASP A 39 -1.09 -6.54 -12.47
CA ASP A 39 -1.70 -7.03 -13.70
C ASP A 39 -0.63 -7.00 -14.80
N LEU A 40 0.05 -8.14 -14.98
CA LEU A 40 1.15 -8.27 -15.92
C LEU A 40 0.69 -8.35 -17.39
N GLU A 41 -0.61 -8.34 -17.66
CA GLU A 41 -1.19 -8.52 -19.00
C GLU A 41 -1.58 -7.19 -19.69
N THR A 42 -1.19 -6.03 -19.15
CA THR A 42 -1.39 -4.71 -19.80
C THR A 42 -0.14 -3.86 -19.95
#